data_AF-A0A1U7NXJ3-F1
#
_entry.id   AF-A0A1U7NXJ3-F1
#
_cell.length_a   1.000
_cell.length_b   1.000
_cell.length_c   1.000
_cell.angle_alpha   90.00
_cell.angle_beta   90.00
_cell.angle_gamma   90.00
#
_symmetry.space_group_name_H-M   'P 1'
#
loop_
_entity.id
_entity.type
_entity.pdbx_description
1 polymer ?
#
loop_
_entity_poly.entity_id
_entity_poly.type
_entity_poly.pdbx_seq_one_letter_code
_entity_poly.pdbx_strand_id
1 'polypeptide(L)'
;MTQPSLPPEELTPSDLAQGKAYTAPGITVYYNVRRCVHVANCIRGLPQVFDTAQRPWIQPWQAPAERVAAVVRTCPTGALHYALETGEAETPAVPTTVHPIPDGPLAVSGNLSIQTPGSEVRDVRAALCRCGASGNKPFCDGTHRKIGWKSGAGETT
;
A
#
# COMPACT_ATOMS: atom_id res chain seq x y z
N MET A 1 34.92 1.64 -17.99
CA MET A 1 34.79 0.80 -16.78
C MET A 1 33.32 0.79 -16.41
N THR A 2 32.57 -0.18 -16.90
CA THR A 2 31.15 -0.34 -16.55
C THR A 2 31.12 -0.89 -15.14
N GLN A 3 30.65 -0.10 -14.17
CA GLN A 3 30.39 -0.64 -12.84
C GLN A 3 29.46 -1.86 -13.01
N PRO A 4 29.76 -3.01 -12.39
CA PRO A 4 28.79 -4.09 -12.34
C PRO A 4 27.53 -3.52 -11.68
N SER A 5 26.42 -3.52 -12.41
CA SER A 5 25.12 -3.15 -11.87
C SER A 5 24.84 -4.10 -10.72
N LEU A 6 24.96 -3.60 -9.49
CA LEU A 6 24.48 -4.32 -8.31
C LEU A 6 23.04 -4.77 -8.62
N PRO A 7 22.68 -6.04 -8.35
CA PRO A 7 21.29 -6.44 -8.46
C PRO A 7 20.46 -5.46 -7.62
N PRO A 8 19.28 -5.02 -8.07
CA PRO A 8 18.41 -4.18 -7.26
C PRO A 8 18.22 -4.90 -5.92
N GLU A 9 18.68 -4.27 -4.85
CA GLU A 9 18.72 -4.85 -3.52
C GLU A 9 17.33 -5.45 -3.21
N GLU A 10 17.27 -6.73 -2.86
CA GLU A 10 16.01 -7.47 -2.76
C GLU A 10 15.11 -6.82 -1.70
N LEU A 11 13.80 -6.74 -1.96
CA LEU A 11 12.83 -6.22 -0.98
C LEU A 11 12.70 -7.25 0.15
N THR A 12 12.87 -6.79 1.39
CA THR A 12 12.77 -7.65 2.57
C THR A 12 11.35 -7.57 3.17
N PRO A 13 10.86 -8.61 3.87
CA PRO A 13 9.59 -8.52 4.60
C PRO A 13 9.55 -7.36 5.61
N SER A 14 10.70 -7.01 6.20
CA SER A 14 10.84 -5.86 7.10
C SER A 14 10.60 -4.51 6.41
N ASP A 15 10.90 -4.39 5.12
CA ASP A 15 10.64 -3.15 4.36
C ASP A 15 9.13 -2.84 4.32
N LEU A 16 8.29 -3.88 4.23
CA LEU A 16 6.84 -3.77 4.14
C LEU A 16 6.13 -3.76 5.50
N ALA A 17 6.86 -4.04 6.59
CA ALA A 17 6.34 -4.13 7.95
C ALA A 17 6.08 -2.76 8.61
N GLN A 18 5.42 -1.85 7.89
CA GLN A 18 5.22 -0.46 8.30
C GLN A 18 3.87 -0.25 9.01
N GLY A 19 3.91 0.44 10.16
CA GLY A 19 2.71 0.85 10.90
C GLY A 19 2.33 -0.11 12.03
N LYS A 20 1.04 -0.16 12.38
CA LYS A 20 0.55 -0.97 13.50
C LYS A 20 0.39 -2.44 13.08
N ALA A 21 1.00 -3.34 13.84
CA ALA A 21 0.89 -4.79 13.64
C ALA A 21 -0.37 -5.37 14.32
N TYR A 22 -0.98 -6.34 13.66
CA TYR A 22 -2.07 -7.18 14.14
C TYR A 22 -1.71 -8.63 13.85
N THR A 23 -1.48 -9.42 14.90
CA THR A 23 -0.91 -10.77 14.78
C THR A 23 -1.96 -11.82 15.11
N ALA A 24 -1.94 -12.91 14.36
CA ALA A 24 -2.66 -14.16 14.60
C ALA A 24 -1.74 -15.33 14.19
N PRO A 25 -2.05 -16.58 14.59
CA PRO A 25 -1.28 -17.73 14.13
C PRO A 25 -1.19 -17.77 12.59
N GLY A 26 0.04 -17.85 12.06
CA GLY A 26 0.31 -17.93 10.64
C GLY A 26 0.40 -16.59 9.89
N ILE A 27 0.01 -15.46 10.50
CA ILE A 27 0.03 -14.15 9.83
C ILE A 27 0.17 -12.94 10.77
N THR A 28 0.96 -11.96 10.36
CA THR A 28 0.90 -10.59 10.88
C THR A 28 0.45 -9.63 9.78
N VAL A 29 -0.56 -8.80 10.07
CA VAL A 29 -1.05 -7.73 9.20
C VAL A 29 -0.52 -6.39 9.72
N TYR A 30 0.11 -5.62 8.85
CA TYR A 30 0.61 -4.27 9.15
C TYR A 30 -0.31 -3.22 8.55
N TYR A 31 -0.66 -2.21 9.33
CA TYR A 31 -1.52 -1.11 8.91
C TYR A 31 -0.90 0.27 9.16
N ASN A 32 -0.64 1.00 8.07
CA ASN A 32 -0.21 2.38 8.11
C ASN A 32 -1.37 3.34 7.79
N VAL A 33 -1.98 3.90 8.85
CA VAL A 33 -3.12 4.82 8.74
C VAL A 33 -2.83 6.05 7.88
N ARG A 34 -1.59 6.55 7.86
CA ARG A 34 -1.22 7.76 7.09
C ARG A 34 -1.22 7.53 5.57
N ARG A 35 -1.17 6.26 5.14
CA ARG A 35 -1.18 5.85 3.73
C ARG A 35 -2.56 5.37 3.27
N CYS A 36 -3.52 5.20 4.18
CA CYS A 36 -4.84 4.72 3.85
C CYS A 36 -5.70 5.86 3.29
N VAL A 37 -6.09 5.76 2.02
CA VAL A 37 -7.01 6.73 1.38
C VAL A 37 -8.47 6.28 1.41
N HIS A 38 -8.76 5.22 2.17
CA HIS A 38 -10.09 4.64 2.40
C HIS A 38 -10.82 4.13 1.14
N VAL A 39 -10.10 3.44 0.23
CA VAL A 39 -10.73 2.77 -0.93
C VAL A 39 -11.64 1.59 -0.55
N ALA A 40 -11.53 1.11 0.69
CA ALA A 40 -12.35 0.07 1.32
C ALA A 40 -12.28 -1.35 0.70
N ASN A 41 -11.25 -1.68 -0.08
CA ASN A 41 -11.06 -3.04 -0.60
C ASN A 41 -10.98 -4.09 0.51
N CYS A 42 -10.31 -3.77 1.63
CA CYS A 42 -10.19 -4.68 2.78
C CYS A 42 -11.54 -4.98 3.44
N ILE A 43 -12.34 -3.95 3.74
CA ILE A 43 -13.67 -4.08 4.37
C ILE A 43 -14.62 -4.85 3.44
N ARG A 44 -14.63 -4.54 2.14
CA ARG A 44 -15.49 -5.26 1.17
C ARG A 44 -15.03 -6.70 0.93
N GLY A 45 -13.72 -6.96 0.98
CA GLY A 45 -13.14 -8.26 0.67
C GLY A 45 -13.24 -9.26 1.82
N LEU A 46 -13.14 -8.81 3.07
CA LEU A 46 -13.18 -9.69 4.25
C LEU A 46 -13.73 -8.96 5.49
N PRO A 47 -15.03 -8.60 5.50
CA PRO A 47 -15.62 -7.77 6.55
C PRO A 47 -15.55 -8.37 7.95
N GLN A 48 -15.46 -9.70 8.08
CA GLN A 48 -15.26 -10.34 9.38
C GLN A 48 -13.85 -10.08 9.95
N VAL A 49 -12.85 -9.83 9.10
CA VAL A 49 -11.49 -9.48 9.54
C VAL A 49 -11.31 -7.97 9.64
N PHE A 50 -11.90 -7.21 8.71
CA PHE A 50 -11.76 -5.74 8.63
C PHE A 50 -13.10 -5.06 8.95
N ASP A 51 -13.33 -4.76 10.23
CA ASP A 51 -14.60 -4.21 10.73
C ASP A 51 -14.37 -2.92 11.52
N THR A 52 -14.81 -1.78 10.96
CA THR A 52 -14.65 -0.47 11.60
C THR A 52 -15.51 -0.27 12.85
N ALA A 53 -16.52 -1.11 13.08
CA ALA A 53 -17.32 -1.11 14.30
C ALA A 53 -16.58 -1.77 15.48
N GLN A 54 -15.54 -2.56 15.22
CA GLN A 54 -14.83 -3.34 16.23
C GLN A 54 -13.53 -2.68 16.71
N ARG A 55 -13.06 -3.11 17.89
CA ARG A 55 -11.77 -2.70 18.46
C ARG A 55 -11.05 -3.94 19.01
N PRO A 56 -9.94 -4.39 18.39
CA PRO A 56 -9.33 -3.85 17.18
C PRO A 56 -10.20 -4.04 15.93
N TRP A 57 -10.08 -3.13 14.95
CA TRP A 57 -10.83 -3.19 13.70
C TRP A 57 -10.25 -4.19 12.68
N ILE A 58 -8.98 -4.59 12.86
CA ILE A 58 -8.34 -5.67 12.11
C ILE A 58 -8.23 -6.87 13.06
N GLN A 59 -8.88 -7.97 12.71
CA GLN A 59 -8.98 -9.18 13.50
C GLN A 59 -8.53 -10.38 12.66
N PRO A 60 -7.21 -10.55 12.43
CA PRO A 60 -6.69 -11.52 11.48
C PRO A 60 -7.00 -12.99 11.84
N TRP A 61 -7.38 -13.27 13.09
CA TRP A 61 -7.83 -14.58 13.54
C TRP A 61 -9.22 -15.00 13.04
N GLN A 62 -10.00 -14.10 12.42
CA GLN A 62 -11.35 -14.42 11.94
C GLN A 62 -11.38 -15.09 10.55
N ALA A 63 -10.22 -15.40 9.95
CA ALA A 63 -10.13 -16.12 8.69
C ALA A 63 -8.76 -16.83 8.56
N PRO A 64 -8.63 -17.82 7.65
CA PRO A 64 -7.33 -18.42 7.32
C PRO A 64 -6.31 -17.38 6.85
N ALA A 65 -5.04 -17.56 7.22
CA ALA A 65 -3.94 -16.64 6.95
C ALA A 65 -3.83 -16.27 5.46
N GLU A 66 -4.00 -17.25 4.58
CA GLU A 66 -3.91 -17.07 3.12
C GLU A 66 -5.04 -16.20 2.59
N ARG A 67 -6.25 -16.32 3.17
CA ARG A 67 -7.40 -15.48 2.81
C ARG A 67 -7.20 -14.04 3.27
N VAL A 68 -6.66 -13.86 4.47
CA VAL A 68 -6.31 -12.53 4.99
C VAL A 68 -5.25 -11.88 4.10
N ALA A 69 -4.17 -12.60 3.80
CA ALA A 69 -3.11 -12.14 2.90
C ALA A 69 -3.65 -11.76 1.52
N ALA A 70 -4.51 -12.61 0.91
CA ALA A 70 -5.12 -12.33 -0.39
C ALA A 70 -5.89 -11.00 -0.41
N VAL A 71 -6.65 -10.70 0.65
CA VAL A 71 -7.40 -9.44 0.74
C VAL A 71 -6.49 -8.25 1.05
N VAL A 72 -5.47 -8.43 1.88
CA VAL A 72 -4.45 -7.39 2.14
C VAL A 72 -3.75 -6.94 0.85
N ARG A 73 -3.38 -7.88 -0.04
CA ARG A 73 -2.74 -7.57 -1.33
C ARG A 73 -3.58 -6.65 -2.22
N THR A 74 -4.90 -6.63 -2.04
CA THR A 74 -5.80 -5.76 -2.82
C THR A 74 -5.75 -4.29 -2.40
N CYS A 75 -5.02 -3.93 -1.34
CA CYS A 75 -4.87 -2.55 -0.88
C CYS A 75 -3.98 -1.75 -1.85
N PRO A 76 -4.50 -0.86 -2.71
CA PRO A 76 -3.71 -0.26 -3.79
C PRO A 76 -2.69 0.77 -3.30
N THR A 77 -2.75 1.20 -2.03
CA THR A 77 -1.91 2.30 -1.51
C THR A 77 -0.69 1.85 -0.72
N GLY A 78 -0.56 0.55 -0.47
CA GLY A 78 0.43 0.01 0.49
C GLY A 78 0.16 0.46 1.92
N ALA A 79 -1.09 0.77 2.25
CA ALA A 79 -1.49 1.03 3.64
C ALA A 79 -1.63 -0.27 4.44
N LEU A 80 -1.84 -1.39 3.77
CA LEU A 80 -1.86 -2.71 4.36
C LEU A 80 -0.80 -3.57 3.69
N HIS A 81 -0.03 -4.27 4.52
CA HIS A 81 0.88 -5.35 4.13
C HIS A 81 0.71 -6.53 5.08
N TYR A 82 1.23 -7.69 4.71
CA TYR A 82 1.25 -8.85 5.59
C TYR A 82 2.63 -9.53 5.60
N ALA A 83 2.88 -10.29 6.67
CA ALA A 83 3.93 -11.29 6.73
C ALA A 83 3.28 -12.63 7.13
N LEU A 84 3.51 -13.67 6.33
CA LEU A 84 3.12 -15.04 6.65
C LEU A 84 4.26 -15.74 7.38
N GLU A 85 3.93 -16.62 8.33
CA GLU A 85 4.93 -17.53 8.93
C GLU A 85 5.40 -18.57 7.91
N THR A 86 4.47 -19.04 7.08
CA THR A 86 4.70 -19.98 5.99
C THR A 86 3.94 -19.52 4.74
N GLY A 87 4.59 -19.49 3.59
CA GLY A 87 3.99 -19.12 2.31
C GLY A 87 4.69 -17.93 1.65
N GLU A 88 4.05 -17.40 0.60
CA GLU A 88 4.67 -16.39 -0.26
C GLU A 88 4.56 -14.97 0.32
N ALA A 89 5.71 -14.31 0.39
CA ALA A 89 5.80 -12.87 0.66
C ALA A 89 5.18 -12.05 -0.49
N GLU A 90 4.93 -10.77 -0.23
CA GLU A 90 4.49 -9.86 -1.29
C GLU A 90 5.62 -9.64 -2.30
N THR A 91 5.32 -9.85 -3.57
CA THR A 91 6.27 -9.65 -4.66
C THR A 91 5.96 -8.36 -5.43
N PRO A 92 6.99 -7.62 -5.88
CA PRO A 92 6.79 -6.44 -6.71
C PRO A 92 6.20 -6.79 -8.07
N ALA A 93 5.32 -5.95 -8.59
CA ALA A 93 4.83 -6.08 -9.96
C ALA A 93 5.97 -5.84 -10.98
N VAL A 94 6.00 -6.62 -12.06
CA VAL A 94 6.93 -6.43 -13.18
C VAL A 94 6.14 -6.46 -14.50
N PRO A 95 6.25 -5.43 -15.35
CA PRO A 95 6.99 -4.19 -15.14
C PRO A 95 6.37 -3.32 -14.04
N THR A 96 7.13 -2.35 -13.53
CA THR A 96 6.56 -1.29 -12.70
C THR A 96 5.52 -0.52 -13.51
N THR A 97 4.32 -0.37 -12.95
CA THR A 97 3.19 0.34 -13.57
C THR A 97 2.84 1.60 -12.78
N VAL A 98 2.43 2.64 -13.50
CA VAL A 98 1.97 3.91 -12.93
C VAL A 98 0.65 4.28 -13.61
N HIS A 99 -0.42 4.35 -12.83
CA HIS A 99 -1.76 4.67 -13.32
C HIS A 99 -2.28 5.95 -12.67
N PRO A 100 -2.55 7.02 -13.43
CA PRO A 100 -3.22 8.20 -12.90
C PRO A 100 -4.69 7.88 -12.62
N ILE A 101 -5.09 7.97 -11.35
CA ILE A 101 -6.50 7.86 -10.98
C ILE A 101 -7.19 9.19 -11.31
N PRO A 102 -8.32 9.20 -12.04
CA PRO A 102 -9.08 10.41 -12.34
C PRO A 102 -9.32 11.25 -11.09
N ASP A 103 -8.99 12.56 -11.16
CA ASP A 103 -9.07 13.51 -10.04
C ASP A 103 -8.36 13.04 -8.75
N GLY A 104 -7.44 12.10 -8.87
CA GLY A 104 -6.84 11.37 -7.76
C GLY A 104 -5.33 11.18 -7.88
N PRO A 105 -4.76 10.30 -7.02
CA PRO A 105 -3.33 10.05 -6.96
C PRO A 105 -2.78 9.33 -8.20
N LEU A 106 -1.45 9.22 -8.25
CA LEU A 106 -0.79 8.21 -9.07
C LEU A 106 -0.77 6.89 -8.28
N ALA A 107 -1.44 5.86 -8.79
CA ALA A 107 -1.33 4.51 -8.26
C ALA A 107 -0.09 3.85 -8.90
N VAL A 108 0.86 3.44 -8.07
CA VAL A 108 2.13 2.84 -8.51
C VAL A 108 2.20 1.42 -7.97
N SER A 109 2.58 0.46 -8.83
CA SER A 109 2.85 -0.93 -8.43
C SER A 109 4.15 -1.39 -9.07
N GLY A 110 5.10 -1.88 -8.29
CA GLY A 110 6.43 -2.26 -8.78
C GLY A 110 7.45 -2.34 -7.65
N ASN A 111 8.74 -2.45 -7.96
CA ASN A 111 9.81 -2.38 -6.95
C ASN A 111 10.12 -0.91 -6.65
N LEU A 112 9.59 -0.37 -5.54
CA LEU A 112 9.59 1.07 -5.28
C LEU A 112 10.63 1.44 -4.21
N SER A 113 11.42 2.45 -4.53
CA SER A 113 12.17 3.26 -3.56
C SER A 113 11.59 4.67 -3.59
N ILE A 114 11.03 5.12 -2.47
CA ILE A 114 10.33 6.39 -2.33
C ILE A 114 11.07 7.26 -1.32
N GLN A 115 11.68 8.33 -1.79
CA GLN A 115 12.37 9.29 -0.93
C GLN A 115 11.35 10.21 -0.24
N THR A 116 11.51 10.36 1.08
CA THR A 116 10.75 11.29 1.91
C THR A 116 11.70 12.25 2.62
N PRO A 117 11.25 13.39 3.16
CA PRO A 117 12.13 14.38 3.81
C PRO A 117 12.98 13.85 4.99
N GLY A 118 12.70 12.64 5.51
CA GLY A 118 13.45 12.07 6.64
C GLY A 118 13.81 10.59 6.51
N SER A 119 13.43 9.92 5.43
CA SER A 119 13.76 8.50 5.21
C SER A 119 13.49 8.06 3.77
N GLU A 120 14.13 6.98 3.36
CA GLU A 120 13.67 6.17 2.25
C GLU A 120 12.54 5.23 2.72
N VAL A 121 11.53 5.06 1.88
CA VAL A 121 10.46 4.07 2.06
C VAL A 121 10.53 3.11 0.88
N ARG A 122 10.79 1.84 1.16
CA ARG A 122 10.73 0.77 0.15
C ARG A 122 9.35 0.12 0.17
N ASP A 123 8.80 -0.18 -1.00
CA ASP A 123 7.46 -0.77 -1.11
C ASP A 123 7.24 -1.52 -2.44
N VAL A 124 6.17 -2.31 -2.51
CA VAL A 124 5.65 -2.93 -3.73
C VAL A 124 4.52 -2.14 -4.38
N ARG A 125 3.87 -1.22 -3.64
CA ARG A 125 2.78 -0.37 -4.16
C ARG A 125 2.57 0.90 -3.34
N ALA A 126 2.15 1.97 -4.01
CA ALA A 126 1.89 3.24 -3.35
C ALA A 126 0.83 4.08 -4.08
N ALA A 127 0.15 4.95 -3.33
CA ALA A 127 -0.62 6.05 -3.91
C ALA A 127 0.14 7.36 -3.67
N LEU A 128 0.67 7.96 -4.74
CA LEU A 128 1.45 9.19 -4.66
C LEU A 128 0.59 10.42 -4.94
N CYS A 129 0.86 11.50 -4.22
CA CYS A 129 0.13 12.75 -4.33
C CYS A 129 0.38 13.39 -5.71
N ARG A 130 -0.71 13.63 -6.44
CA ARG A 130 -0.70 14.35 -7.73
C ARG A 130 -1.20 15.80 -7.63
N CYS A 131 -2.05 16.10 -6.64
CA CYS A 131 -2.70 17.41 -6.48
C CYS A 131 -1.84 18.51 -5.83
N GLY A 132 -0.62 18.18 -5.35
CA GLY A 132 0.25 19.12 -4.63
C GLY A 132 -0.16 19.44 -3.18
N ALA A 133 -1.38 19.12 -2.74
CA ALA A 133 -1.91 19.56 -1.45
C ALA A 133 -1.78 18.56 -0.28
N SER A 134 -1.27 17.33 -0.50
CA SER A 134 -1.14 16.33 0.58
C SER A 134 -0.30 16.86 1.75
N GLY A 135 -0.73 16.61 2.99
CA GLY A 135 0.05 16.81 4.20
C GLY A 135 0.99 15.64 4.51
N ASN A 136 0.90 14.54 3.76
CA ASN A 136 1.73 13.34 3.91
C ASN A 136 2.61 13.07 2.67
N LYS A 137 3.17 14.12 2.07
CA LYS A 137 4.00 13.98 0.86
C LYS A 137 5.18 13.01 1.07
N PRO A 138 5.54 12.21 0.06
CA PRO A 138 4.99 12.20 -1.31
C PRO A 138 3.69 11.40 -1.47
N PHE A 139 3.17 10.79 -0.41
CA PHE A 139 1.97 9.97 -0.45
C PHE A 139 0.68 10.81 -0.55
N CYS A 140 -0.36 10.21 -1.10
CA CYS A 140 -1.70 10.76 -1.09
C CYS A 140 -2.37 10.52 0.27
N ASP A 141 -2.97 11.56 0.84
CA ASP A 141 -3.75 11.52 2.08
C ASP A 141 -5.25 11.78 1.86
N GLY A 142 -5.68 11.81 0.59
CA GLY A 142 -7.06 12.11 0.20
C GLY A 142 -7.41 13.59 0.11
N THR A 143 -6.48 14.53 0.36
CA THR A 143 -6.74 15.98 0.31
C THR A 143 -7.30 16.46 -1.03
N HIS A 144 -6.95 15.81 -2.15
CA HIS A 144 -7.50 16.10 -3.49
C HIS A 144 -9.03 16.16 -3.52
N ARG A 145 -9.72 15.29 -2.75
CA ARG A 145 -11.20 15.29 -2.66
C ARG A 145 -11.71 16.52 -1.93
N LYS A 146 -11.04 16.93 -0.86
CA LYS A 146 -11.44 18.06 -0.01
C LYS A 146 -11.33 19.39 -0.75
N ILE A 147 -10.29 19.53 -1.59
CA ILE A 147 -10.05 20.76 -2.36
C ILE A 147 -10.69 20.74 -3.75
N GLY A 148 -11.42 19.67 -4.11
CA GLY A 148 -12.04 19.52 -5.42
C GLY A 148 -11.04 19.53 -6.58
N TRP A 149 -9.83 19.02 -6.38
CA TRP A 149 -8.79 19.03 -7.40
C TRP A 149 -9.23 18.23 -8.64
N LYS A 150 -8.96 18.79 -9.81
CA LYS A 150 -9.24 18.16 -11.10
C LYS A 150 -7.93 17.95 -11.84
N SER A 151 -7.75 16.77 -12.41
CA SER A 151 -6.51 16.46 -13.13
C SER A 151 -6.35 17.18 -14.47
N GLY A 152 -7.40 17.88 -14.91
CA GLY A 152 -7.57 18.27 -16.31
C GLY A 152 -7.90 17.06 -17.17
N ALA A 153 -8.58 17.28 -18.30
CA ALA A 153 -8.75 16.25 -19.32
C ALA A 153 -7.38 15.98 -19.96
N GLY A 154 -6.76 14.87 -19.58
CA GLY A 154 -5.79 14.22 -20.45
C GLY A 154 -6.59 13.22 -21.27
N GLU A 155 -6.98 13.59 -22.49
CA GLU A 155 -7.39 12.64 -23.51
C GLU A 155 -6.28 11.59 -23.64
N THR A 156 -6.56 10.38 -23.17
CA THR A 156 -5.84 9.20 -23.65
C THR A 156 -6.30 8.96 -25.09
N THR A 157 -5.58 9.58 -26.03
CA THR A 157 -5.50 9.12 -27.42
C THR A 157 -4.64 7.88 -27.48
#